data_AF-A0A9E7CWL7-F1
#
_entry.id   AF-A0A9E7CWL7-F1
#
_cell.length_a   1.000
_cell.length_b   1.000
_cell.length_c   1.000
_cell.angle_alpha   90.00
_cell.angle_beta   90.00
_cell.angle_gamma   90.00
#
_symmetry.space_group_name_H-M   'P 1'
#
loop_
_entity.id
_entity.type
_entity.pdbx_description
1 polymer ?
#
loop_
_entity_poly.entity_id
_entity_poly.type
_entity_poly.pdbx_seq_one_letter_code
_entity_poly.pdbx_strand_id
1 'polypeptide(L)'
;MHSSFISTLTLNSAPRAALPRLQSELAKASQELTTGRRADIGRDLGVAVGENLTLRRDQTSLQSLIDGNASTGAVLDRTQTALDDIRGQADRFLSAMVGISDANSGAGVLAAQGRSALDALTSTLNLTDGRRYLFGGLNSGTKPMAGFDEGPEAAIKGAFAARFGLDPANPMKDPAVAQIPVADLADFIDTTFAASFEEPGWSATWSDASSENRRAAISSTAQIEVGASANEPAMRKLAMAYTMMATLGGAGLKGDALNTVLDKTRGLLGSAISGVTDISTRVGSAQSRIEAADTLMRSAIDATDRRLNVLEAVDPAEAKTRFDTMTTQVEMSYSLTARILKLSIMDYV
;
A
#
# COMPACT_ATOMS: atom_id res chain seq x y z
N MET A 1 58.19 -34.66 -61.71
CA MET A 1 57.01 -34.61 -60.82
C MET A 1 57.51 -34.30 -59.42
N HIS A 2 57.38 -33.05 -58.96
CA HIS A 2 57.66 -32.71 -57.57
C HIS A 2 56.39 -33.00 -56.75
N SER A 3 56.41 -34.07 -55.94
CA SER A 3 55.37 -34.32 -54.94
C SER A 3 55.61 -33.40 -53.75
N SER A 4 54.77 -32.39 -53.59
CA SER A 4 54.76 -31.53 -52.41
C SER A 4 54.42 -32.36 -51.17
N PHE A 5 55.36 -32.53 -50.25
CA PHE A 5 55.13 -33.15 -48.94
C PHE A 5 54.28 -32.23 -48.06
N ILE A 6 52.97 -32.24 -48.26
CA ILE A 6 52.04 -31.66 -47.26
C ILE A 6 52.02 -32.65 -46.10
N SER A 7 52.62 -32.28 -44.96
CA SER A 7 52.66 -33.14 -43.77
C SER A 7 51.24 -33.54 -43.35
N THR A 8 51.05 -34.80 -42.96
CA THR A 8 49.80 -35.30 -42.36
C THR A 8 49.34 -34.42 -41.19
N LEU A 9 50.28 -33.80 -40.47
CA LEU A 9 50.01 -32.80 -39.44
C LEU A 9 49.26 -31.56 -39.97
N THR A 10 49.62 -31.04 -41.15
CA THR A 10 48.94 -29.89 -41.79
C THR A 10 47.59 -30.26 -42.39
N LEU A 11 47.41 -31.51 -42.85
CA LEU A 11 46.12 -32.01 -43.33
C LEU A 11 45.13 -32.31 -42.19
N ASN A 12 45.63 -32.66 -41.00
CA ASN A 12 44.80 -33.03 -39.83
C ASN A 12 44.57 -31.87 -38.85
N SER A 13 45.38 -30.81 -38.89
CA SER A 13 45.22 -29.65 -38.00
C SER A 13 43.98 -28.80 -38.31
N ALA A 14 43.66 -28.59 -39.59
CA ALA A 14 42.51 -27.77 -40.00
C ALA A 14 41.14 -28.39 -39.62
N PRO A 15 40.86 -29.69 -39.87
CA PRO A 15 39.63 -30.33 -39.40
C PRO A 15 39.52 -30.35 -37.87
N ARG A 16 40.61 -30.66 -37.15
CA ARG A 16 40.63 -30.68 -35.69
C ARG A 16 40.42 -29.30 -35.06
N ALA A 17 40.87 -28.23 -35.70
CA ALA A 17 40.63 -26.86 -35.24
C ALA A 17 39.18 -26.38 -35.50
N ALA A 18 38.50 -26.92 -36.52
CA ALA A 18 37.13 -26.56 -36.86
C ALA A 18 36.07 -27.31 -36.01
N LEU A 19 36.37 -28.52 -35.55
CA LEU A 19 35.46 -29.37 -34.77
C LEU A 19 34.90 -28.71 -33.50
N PRO A 20 35.71 -28.10 -32.62
CA PRO A 20 35.20 -27.42 -31.42
C PRO A 20 34.27 -26.24 -31.76
N ARG A 21 34.53 -25.54 -32.87
CA ARG A 21 33.68 -24.43 -33.34
C ARG A 21 32.33 -24.95 -33.83
N LEU A 22 32.32 -26.01 -34.64
CA LEU A 22 31.09 -26.64 -35.12
C LEU A 22 30.26 -27.22 -33.96
N GLN A 23 30.90 -27.85 -32.97
CA GLN A 23 30.21 -28.33 -31.77
C GLN A 23 29.59 -27.19 -30.96
N SER A 24 30.31 -26.06 -30.79
CA SER A 24 29.78 -24.88 -30.11
C SER A 24 28.60 -24.25 -30.86
N GLU A 25 28.69 -24.13 -32.18
CA GLU A 25 27.60 -23.59 -33.00
C GLU A 25 26.40 -24.53 -33.06
N LEU A 26 26.62 -25.86 -33.06
CA LEU A 26 25.55 -26.86 -32.94
C LEU A 26 24.83 -26.77 -31.59
N ALA A 27 25.57 -26.56 -30.49
CA ALA A 27 24.97 -26.34 -29.17
C ALA A 27 24.11 -25.07 -29.13
N LYS A 28 24.58 -23.96 -29.75
CA LYS A 28 23.78 -22.73 -29.89
C LYS A 28 22.53 -22.95 -30.72
N ALA A 29 22.66 -23.57 -31.91
CA ALA A 29 21.52 -23.83 -32.77
C ALA A 29 20.48 -24.76 -32.10
N SER A 30 20.94 -25.74 -31.31
CA SER A 30 20.06 -26.57 -30.48
C SER A 30 19.34 -25.75 -29.40
N GLN A 31 20.04 -24.84 -28.72
CA GLN A 31 19.44 -23.92 -27.76
C GLN A 31 18.42 -22.97 -28.41
N GLU A 32 18.73 -22.40 -29.56
CA GLU A 32 17.82 -21.52 -30.32
C GLU A 32 16.58 -22.28 -30.78
N LEU A 33 16.73 -23.51 -31.25
CA LEU A 33 15.62 -24.36 -31.68
C LEU A 33 14.70 -24.76 -30.52
N THR A 34 15.25 -24.99 -29.33
CA THR A 34 14.45 -25.37 -28.14
C THR A 34 13.80 -24.18 -27.45
N THR A 35 14.47 -23.02 -27.42
CA THR A 35 13.98 -21.82 -26.72
C THR A 35 13.21 -20.86 -27.63
N GLY A 36 13.36 -20.97 -28.95
CA GLY A 36 12.80 -20.03 -29.93
C GLY A 36 13.43 -18.64 -29.88
N ARG A 37 14.51 -18.45 -29.12
CA ARG A 37 15.21 -17.16 -28.92
C ARG A 37 16.69 -17.31 -29.25
N ARG A 38 17.30 -16.21 -29.69
CA ARG A 38 18.73 -16.14 -30.03
C ARG A 38 19.57 -16.55 -28.82
N ALA A 39 20.56 -17.42 -29.03
CA ALA A 39 21.40 -17.93 -27.94
C ALA A 39 22.36 -16.84 -27.41
N ASP A 40 22.80 -15.93 -28.28
CA ASP A 40 23.66 -14.81 -27.92
C ASP A 40 23.06 -13.50 -28.44
N ILE A 41 22.09 -12.97 -27.68
CA ILE A 41 21.37 -11.72 -27.98
C ILE A 41 22.35 -10.55 -28.16
N GLY A 42 23.44 -10.52 -27.38
CA GLY A 42 24.46 -9.47 -27.41
C GLY A 42 25.23 -9.45 -28.73
N ARG A 43 25.67 -10.62 -29.17
CA ARG A 43 26.43 -10.77 -30.43
C ARG A 43 25.55 -10.60 -31.66
N ASP A 44 24.34 -11.15 -31.63
CA ASP A 44 23.45 -11.17 -32.80
C ASP A 44 22.77 -9.82 -33.06
N LEU A 45 22.39 -9.09 -32.00
CA LEU A 45 21.73 -7.79 -32.16
C LEU A 45 22.70 -6.65 -32.45
N GLY A 46 23.99 -6.79 -32.09
CA GLY A 46 25.01 -5.76 -32.30
C GLY A 46 24.60 -4.41 -31.69
N VAL A 47 24.29 -3.42 -32.52
CA VAL A 47 23.87 -2.07 -32.08
C VAL A 47 22.49 -2.10 -31.39
N ALA A 48 21.60 -3.03 -31.76
CA ALA A 48 20.26 -3.15 -31.20
C ALA A 48 20.22 -3.71 -29.76
N VAL A 49 21.37 -4.13 -29.21
CA VAL A 49 21.50 -4.53 -27.80
C VAL A 49 21.15 -3.38 -26.86
N GLY A 50 21.47 -2.13 -27.24
CA GLY A 50 21.12 -0.95 -26.45
C GLY A 50 19.62 -0.77 -26.29
N GLU A 51 18.84 -1.01 -27.35
CA GLU A 51 17.38 -0.99 -27.31
C GLU A 51 16.86 -2.11 -26.39
N ASN A 52 17.37 -3.34 -26.56
CA ASN A 52 16.98 -4.49 -25.74
C ASN A 52 17.19 -4.23 -24.23
N LEU A 53 18.37 -3.74 -23.85
CA LEU A 53 18.70 -3.44 -22.46
C LEU A 53 17.82 -2.32 -21.89
N THR A 54 17.53 -1.29 -22.69
CA THR A 54 16.64 -0.18 -22.30
C THR A 54 15.24 -0.71 -22.02
N LEU A 55 14.67 -1.52 -22.93
CA LEU A 55 13.35 -2.12 -22.77
C LEU A 55 13.25 -3.00 -21.52
N ARG A 56 14.28 -3.82 -21.23
CA ARG A 56 14.31 -4.65 -20.02
C ARG A 56 14.40 -3.83 -18.73
N ARG A 57 15.20 -2.77 -18.73
CA ARG A 57 15.28 -1.83 -17.60
C ARG A 57 13.93 -1.16 -17.37
N ASP A 58 13.27 -0.73 -18.43
CA ASP A 58 11.98 -0.07 -18.35
C ASP A 58 10.90 -1.03 -17.82
N GLN A 59 10.87 -2.29 -18.27
CA GLN A 59 10.01 -3.34 -17.68
C GLN A 59 10.28 -3.52 -16.18
N THR A 60 11.54 -3.59 -15.77
CA THR A 60 11.92 -3.73 -14.35
C THR A 60 11.44 -2.54 -13.52
N SER A 61 11.57 -1.32 -14.06
CA SER A 61 11.10 -0.11 -13.39
C SER A 61 9.57 -0.10 -13.27
N LEU A 62 8.84 -0.49 -14.31
CA LEU A 62 7.37 -0.58 -14.28
C LEU A 62 6.90 -1.65 -13.30
N GLN A 63 7.56 -2.81 -13.26
CA GLN A 63 7.24 -3.88 -12.32
C GLN A 63 7.46 -3.42 -10.87
N SER A 64 8.56 -2.71 -10.60
CA SER A 64 8.82 -2.15 -9.26
C SER A 64 7.75 -1.14 -8.84
N LEU A 65 7.18 -0.37 -9.77
CA LEU A 65 6.07 0.54 -9.49
C LEU A 65 4.77 -0.22 -9.18
N ILE A 66 4.46 -1.27 -9.95
CA ILE A 66 3.31 -2.16 -9.69
C ILE A 66 3.42 -2.81 -8.30
N ASP A 67 4.60 -3.29 -7.93
CA ASP A 67 4.82 -3.92 -6.62
C ASP A 67 4.67 -2.90 -5.47
N GLY A 68 5.15 -1.66 -5.68
CA GLY A 68 4.94 -0.55 -4.75
C GLY A 68 3.47 -0.13 -4.63
N ASN A 69 2.75 -0.15 -5.74
CA ASN A 69 1.31 0.09 -5.80
C ASN A 69 0.53 -0.97 -5.05
N ALA A 70 0.89 -2.25 -5.17
CA ALA A 70 0.26 -3.33 -4.41
C ALA A 70 0.40 -3.13 -2.89
N SER A 71 1.58 -2.72 -2.41
CA SER A 71 1.78 -2.39 -0.99
C SER A 71 0.96 -1.18 -0.57
N THR A 72 0.83 -0.17 -1.43
CA THR A 72 0.05 1.04 -1.15
C THR A 72 -1.45 0.73 -1.13
N GLY A 73 -1.92 -0.07 -2.08
CA GLY A 73 -3.30 -0.58 -2.15
C GLY A 73 -3.68 -1.34 -0.88
N ALA A 74 -2.84 -2.25 -0.41
CA ALA A 74 -3.10 -2.98 0.83
C ALA A 74 -3.22 -2.07 2.07
N VAL A 75 -2.50 -0.95 2.11
CA VAL A 75 -2.63 0.06 3.17
C VAL A 75 -3.96 0.81 3.03
N LEU A 76 -4.35 1.19 1.81
CA LEU A 76 -5.64 1.85 1.54
C LEU A 76 -6.82 0.93 1.88
N ASP A 77 -6.75 -0.36 1.55
CA ASP A 77 -7.80 -1.34 1.87
C ASP A 77 -8.04 -1.47 3.38
N ARG A 78 -6.95 -1.54 4.15
CA ARG A 78 -7.04 -1.55 5.62
C ARG A 78 -7.58 -0.24 6.17
N THR A 79 -7.18 0.89 5.58
CA THR A 79 -7.70 2.20 5.95
C THR A 79 -9.21 2.27 5.67
N GLN A 80 -9.65 1.80 4.51
CA GLN A 80 -11.08 1.75 4.14
C GLN A 80 -11.88 0.88 5.11
N THR A 81 -11.36 -0.30 5.45
CA THR A 81 -11.98 -1.20 6.44
C THR A 81 -12.11 -0.53 7.80
N ALA A 82 -11.07 0.18 8.25
CA ALA A 82 -11.09 0.91 9.51
C ALA A 82 -12.07 2.09 9.48
N LEU A 83 -12.18 2.82 8.37
CA LEU A 83 -13.16 3.90 8.19
C LEU A 83 -14.60 3.37 8.18
N ASP A 84 -14.84 2.21 7.57
CA ASP A 84 -16.15 1.56 7.58
C ASP A 84 -16.54 1.06 8.99
N ASP A 85 -15.58 0.56 9.77
CA ASP A 85 -15.82 0.22 11.18
C ASP A 85 -16.15 1.48 12.01
N ILE A 86 -15.37 2.56 11.87
CA ILE A 86 -15.62 3.83 12.54
C ILE A 86 -17.03 4.36 12.21
N ARG A 87 -17.40 4.38 10.92
CA ARG A 87 -18.72 4.80 10.47
C ARG A 87 -19.83 3.91 11.04
N GLY A 88 -19.65 2.60 10.97
CA GLY A 88 -20.62 1.63 11.49
C GLY A 88 -20.82 1.73 13.01
N GLN A 89 -19.76 2.03 13.77
CA GLN A 89 -19.85 2.31 15.20
C GLN A 89 -20.61 3.60 15.48
N ALA A 90 -20.34 4.66 14.73
CA ALA A 90 -21.06 5.93 14.83
C ALA A 90 -22.56 5.79 14.51
N ASP A 91 -22.90 5.05 13.45
CA ASP A 91 -24.28 4.77 13.06
C ASP A 91 -25.03 3.96 14.13
N ARG A 92 -24.38 2.95 14.72
CA ARG A 92 -24.96 2.17 15.83
C ARG A 92 -25.19 3.03 17.06
N PHE A 93 -24.23 3.90 17.41
CA PHE A 93 -24.36 4.78 18.56
C PHE A 93 -25.47 5.82 18.34
N LEU A 94 -25.54 6.42 17.14
CA LEU A 94 -26.63 7.33 16.77
C LEU A 94 -27.99 6.62 16.84
N SER A 95 -28.08 5.38 16.35
CA SER A 95 -29.31 4.57 16.43
C SER A 95 -29.71 4.29 17.87
N ALA A 96 -28.76 3.99 18.75
CA ALA A 96 -29.02 3.80 20.18
C ALA A 96 -29.53 5.09 20.85
N MET A 97 -28.99 6.25 20.47
CA MET A 97 -29.46 7.55 20.94
C MET A 97 -30.88 7.91 20.47
N VAL A 98 -31.29 7.43 19.30
CA VAL A 98 -32.65 7.62 18.76
C VAL A 98 -33.64 6.64 19.40
N GLY A 99 -33.19 5.43 19.73
CA GLY A 99 -34.03 4.40 20.35
C GLY A 99 -34.42 4.67 21.82
N ILE A 100 -33.80 5.65 22.48
CA ILE A 100 -34.11 6.01 23.86
C ILE A 100 -35.24 7.04 23.87
N SER A 101 -36.40 6.62 24.37
CA SER A 101 -37.62 7.44 24.47
C SER A 101 -37.65 8.36 25.68
N ASP A 102 -36.93 8.03 26.77
CA ASP A 102 -36.74 8.88 27.95
C ASP A 102 -35.24 9.13 28.17
N ALA A 103 -34.82 10.37 27.92
CA ALA A 103 -33.44 10.82 28.06
C ALA A 103 -32.90 10.58 29.49
N ASN A 104 -33.71 10.82 30.52
CA ASN A 104 -33.24 10.73 31.90
C ASN A 104 -32.95 9.28 32.32
N SER A 105 -33.79 8.34 31.88
CA SER A 105 -33.62 6.91 32.18
C SER A 105 -32.51 6.25 31.34
N GLY A 106 -32.25 6.76 30.13
CA GLY A 106 -31.24 6.23 29.22
C GLY A 106 -29.85 6.85 29.33
N ALA A 107 -29.69 7.97 30.04
CA ALA A 107 -28.45 8.76 30.09
C ALA A 107 -27.22 7.93 30.52
N GLY A 108 -27.35 7.13 31.58
CA GLY A 108 -26.26 6.28 32.08
C GLY A 108 -25.86 5.18 31.09
N VAL A 109 -26.83 4.61 30.36
CA VAL A 109 -26.57 3.61 29.31
C VAL A 109 -25.83 4.26 28.14
N LEU A 110 -26.26 5.44 27.70
CA LEU A 110 -25.59 6.18 26.64
C LEU A 110 -24.20 6.64 27.04
N ALA A 111 -23.96 7.00 28.30
CA ALA A 111 -22.64 7.36 28.79
C ALA A 111 -21.69 6.16 28.72
N ALA A 112 -22.13 4.98 29.16
CA ALA A 112 -21.34 3.75 29.06
C ALA A 112 -21.07 3.36 27.59
N GLN A 113 -22.08 3.48 26.72
CA GLN A 113 -21.92 3.24 25.28
C GLN A 113 -20.99 4.27 24.63
N GLY A 114 -21.07 5.54 25.00
CA GLY A 114 -20.19 6.60 24.51
C GLY A 114 -18.74 6.34 24.92
N ARG A 115 -18.49 5.90 26.16
CA ARG A 115 -17.14 5.49 26.61
C ARG A 115 -16.60 4.34 25.79
N SER A 116 -17.42 3.31 25.56
CA SER A 116 -17.05 2.13 24.75
C SER A 116 -16.79 2.51 23.29
N ALA A 117 -17.61 3.37 22.69
CA ALA A 117 -17.43 3.86 21.33
C ALA A 117 -16.16 4.72 21.20
N LEU A 118 -15.81 5.51 22.22
CA LEU A 118 -14.56 6.27 22.27
C LEU A 118 -13.34 5.35 22.34
N ASP A 119 -13.38 4.31 23.15
CA ASP A 119 -12.30 3.31 23.23
C ASP A 119 -12.13 2.58 21.89
N ALA A 120 -13.25 2.19 21.27
CA ALA A 120 -13.23 1.54 19.97
C ALA A 120 -12.67 2.46 18.88
N LEU A 121 -13.10 3.73 18.83
CA LEU A 121 -12.53 4.73 17.92
C LEU A 121 -11.02 4.89 18.13
N THR A 122 -10.59 5.04 19.39
CA THR A 122 -9.17 5.20 19.75
C THR A 122 -8.36 3.97 19.35
N SER A 123 -8.91 2.78 19.53
CA SER A 123 -8.29 1.51 19.11
C SER A 123 -8.14 1.44 17.59
N THR A 124 -9.19 1.77 16.84
CA THR A 124 -9.18 1.75 15.37
C THR A 124 -8.23 2.80 14.80
N LEU A 125 -8.15 4.00 15.39
CA LEU A 125 -7.16 5.03 15.01
C LEU A 125 -5.72 4.63 15.37
N ASN A 126 -5.54 3.76 16.36
CA ASN A 126 -4.25 3.17 16.71
C ASN A 126 -3.96 1.85 15.96
N LEU A 127 -4.68 1.55 14.87
CA LEU A 127 -4.42 0.35 14.07
C LEU A 127 -3.04 0.41 13.39
N THR A 128 -2.34 -0.72 13.40
CA THR A 128 -1.00 -0.89 12.81
C THR A 128 -0.99 -1.90 11.67
N ASP A 129 -0.12 -1.68 10.69
CA ASP A 129 0.27 -2.69 9.69
C ASP A 129 1.38 -3.64 10.16
N GLY A 130 1.74 -3.58 11.46
CA GLY A 130 2.82 -4.34 12.09
C GLY A 130 4.16 -3.59 12.13
N ARG A 131 4.33 -2.51 11.38
CA ARG A 131 5.53 -1.67 11.41
C ARG A 131 5.23 -0.20 11.67
N ARG A 132 4.05 0.25 11.27
CA ARG A 132 3.63 1.65 11.28
C ARG A 132 2.15 1.74 11.64
N TYR A 133 1.77 2.88 12.21
CA TYR A 133 0.37 3.21 12.45
C TYR A 133 -0.27 3.79 11.19
N LEU A 134 -1.47 3.33 10.87
CA LEU A 134 -2.17 3.72 9.65
C LEU A 134 -2.62 5.18 9.68
N PHE A 135 -3.11 5.65 10.84
CA PHE A 135 -3.63 7.00 11.02
C PHE A 135 -2.63 8.00 11.63
N GLY A 136 -1.35 7.63 11.73
CA GLY A 136 -0.29 8.49 12.28
C GLY A 136 0.22 9.59 11.32
N GLY A 137 -0.25 9.60 10.07
CA GLY A 137 0.26 10.50 9.04
C GLY A 137 1.76 10.29 8.78
N LEU A 138 2.52 11.38 8.70
CA LEU A 138 4.00 11.34 8.68
C LEU A 138 4.60 10.74 9.97
N ASN A 139 3.97 10.96 11.13
CA ASN A 139 4.42 10.41 12.41
C ASN A 139 3.89 9.00 12.66
N SER A 140 4.16 8.09 11.73
CA SER A 140 3.63 6.71 11.77
C SER A 140 4.40 5.76 12.70
N GLY A 141 5.43 6.24 13.40
CA GLY A 141 6.28 5.44 14.29
C GLY A 141 5.84 5.40 15.75
N THR A 142 4.93 6.29 16.16
CA THR A 142 4.39 6.37 17.51
C THR A 142 2.87 6.17 17.50
N LYS A 143 2.31 5.75 18.63
CA LYS A 143 0.86 5.59 18.83
C LYS A 143 0.16 6.92 18.48
N PRO A 144 -0.72 6.96 17.47
CA PRO A 144 -1.35 8.20 17.01
C PRO A 144 -2.22 8.87 18.07
N MET A 145 -2.97 8.09 18.84
CA MET A 145 -4.00 8.58 19.77
C MET A 145 -3.73 8.11 21.20
N ALA A 146 -3.76 9.03 22.16
CA ALA A 146 -3.80 8.72 23.58
C ALA A 146 -5.15 8.08 23.96
N GLY A 147 -5.13 7.15 24.91
CA GLY A 147 -6.34 6.63 25.52
C GLY A 147 -7.05 7.73 26.31
N PHE A 148 -8.38 7.66 26.43
CA PHE A 148 -9.13 8.67 27.18
C PHE A 148 -8.65 8.82 28.63
N ASP A 149 -8.32 7.71 29.27
CA ASP A 149 -7.83 7.65 30.65
C ASP A 149 -6.33 8.04 30.77
N GLU A 150 -5.62 8.26 29.66
CA GLU A 150 -4.19 8.60 29.62
C GLU A 150 -3.92 10.12 29.70
N GLY A 151 -4.95 10.94 29.91
CA GLY A 151 -4.80 12.41 30.01
C GLY A 151 -6.05 13.20 29.63
N PRO A 152 -6.69 12.93 28.48
CA PRO A 152 -7.85 13.70 28.02
C PRO A 152 -9.00 13.79 29.01
N GLU A 153 -9.29 12.70 29.73
CA GLU A 153 -10.34 12.68 30.75
C GLU A 153 -10.07 13.70 31.86
N ALA A 154 -8.84 13.76 32.36
CA ALA A 154 -8.44 14.68 33.41
C ALA A 154 -8.50 16.14 32.94
N ALA A 155 -8.08 16.40 31.70
CA ALA A 155 -8.15 17.74 31.10
C ALA A 155 -9.60 18.23 30.97
N ILE A 156 -10.51 17.37 30.47
CA ILE A 156 -11.92 17.71 30.31
C ILE A 156 -12.62 17.89 31.66
N LYS A 157 -12.40 16.98 32.62
CA LYS A 157 -12.96 17.11 33.98
C LYS A 157 -12.45 18.37 34.67
N GLY A 158 -11.15 18.69 34.53
CA GLY A 158 -10.55 19.90 35.08
C GLY A 158 -11.14 21.18 34.47
N ALA A 159 -11.30 21.23 33.14
CA ALA A 159 -11.93 22.36 32.47
C ALA A 159 -13.39 22.57 32.88
N PHE A 160 -14.14 21.48 33.03
CA PHE A 160 -15.53 21.52 33.53
C PHE A 160 -15.60 22.02 34.98
N ALA A 161 -14.74 21.49 35.86
CA ALA A 161 -14.65 21.94 37.25
C ALA A 161 -14.32 23.44 37.35
N ALA A 162 -13.35 23.91 36.55
CA ALA A 162 -12.93 25.30 36.54
C ALA A 162 -14.01 26.26 36.03
N ARG A 163 -14.78 25.87 35.01
CA ARG A 163 -15.84 26.71 34.44
C ARG A 163 -17.01 26.94 35.40
N PHE A 164 -17.38 25.90 36.15
CA PHE A 164 -18.57 25.89 37.00
C PHE A 164 -18.27 25.95 38.51
N GLY A 165 -16.99 26.02 38.90
CA GLY A 165 -16.58 26.10 40.30
C GLY A 165 -16.89 24.84 41.11
N LEU A 166 -16.79 23.67 40.48
CA LEU A 166 -17.13 22.36 41.07
C LEU A 166 -15.94 21.76 41.83
N ASP A 167 -16.20 20.74 42.65
CA ASP A 167 -15.16 19.95 43.31
C ASP A 167 -14.17 19.37 42.28
N PRO A 168 -12.88 19.74 42.32
CA PRO A 168 -11.86 19.20 41.42
C PRO A 168 -11.68 17.69 41.51
N ALA A 169 -12.03 17.07 42.66
CA ALA A 169 -11.86 15.64 42.87
C ALA A 169 -12.93 14.80 42.14
N ASN A 170 -14.18 15.28 42.07
CA ASN A 170 -15.30 14.57 41.43
C ASN A 170 -16.31 15.53 40.76
N PRO A 171 -15.89 16.30 39.74
CA PRO A 171 -16.71 17.39 39.21
C PRO A 171 -18.01 16.89 38.55
N MET A 172 -18.02 15.66 38.00
CA MET A 172 -19.21 15.07 37.37
C MET A 172 -20.24 14.51 38.37
N LYS A 173 -19.92 14.43 39.66
CA LYS A 173 -20.83 13.96 40.73
C LYS A 173 -21.21 15.06 41.72
N ASP A 174 -20.74 16.28 41.47
CA ASP A 174 -21.04 17.42 42.32
C ASP A 174 -22.55 17.75 42.24
N PRO A 175 -23.27 17.88 43.37
CA PRO A 175 -24.67 18.27 43.38
C PRO A 175 -24.97 19.57 42.61
N ALA A 176 -23.99 20.47 42.49
CA ALA A 176 -24.12 21.71 41.73
C ALA A 176 -24.28 21.49 40.22
N VAL A 177 -23.91 20.33 39.68
CA VAL A 177 -24.07 20.01 38.25
C VAL A 177 -25.54 20.06 37.82
N ALA A 178 -26.45 19.62 38.69
CA ALA A 178 -27.90 19.65 38.40
C ALA A 178 -28.47 21.09 38.39
N GLN A 179 -27.71 22.08 38.87
CA GLN A 179 -28.12 23.49 38.93
C GLN A 179 -27.48 24.34 37.82
N ILE A 180 -26.67 23.74 36.94
CA ILE A 180 -26.02 24.47 35.85
C ILE A 180 -27.10 24.98 34.86
N PRO A 181 -27.14 26.30 34.57
CA PRO A 181 -28.04 26.84 33.55
C PRO A 181 -27.76 26.25 32.17
N VAL A 182 -28.83 25.93 31.42
CA VAL A 182 -28.72 25.33 30.07
C VAL A 182 -27.88 26.19 29.12
N ALA A 183 -28.02 27.53 29.21
CA ALA A 183 -27.26 28.46 28.40
C ALA A 183 -25.75 28.40 28.70
N ASP A 184 -25.37 28.32 29.98
CA ASP A 184 -23.96 28.23 30.38
C ASP A 184 -23.36 26.86 30.01
N LEU A 185 -24.14 25.79 30.08
CA LEU A 185 -23.72 24.47 29.60
C LEU A 185 -23.50 24.47 28.09
N ALA A 186 -24.42 25.06 27.32
CA ALA A 186 -24.28 25.17 25.87
C ALA A 186 -23.05 26.01 25.49
N ASP A 187 -22.82 27.13 26.17
CA ASP A 187 -21.64 27.97 26.01
C ASP A 187 -20.35 27.22 26.32
N PHE A 188 -20.30 26.46 27.43
CA PHE A 188 -19.15 25.61 27.74
C PHE A 188 -18.86 24.58 26.64
N ILE A 189 -19.91 23.93 26.13
CA ILE A 189 -19.77 22.93 25.07
C ILE A 189 -19.21 23.55 23.78
N ASP A 190 -19.73 24.71 23.39
CA ASP A 190 -19.36 25.36 22.13
C ASP A 190 -18.01 26.07 22.20
N THR A 191 -17.52 26.42 23.39
CA THR A 191 -16.27 27.15 23.58
C THR A 191 -15.16 26.25 24.14
N THR A 192 -15.22 25.93 25.43
CA THR A 192 -14.12 25.32 26.18
C THR A 192 -13.99 23.84 25.87
N PHE A 193 -15.11 23.14 25.79
CA PHE A 193 -15.13 21.73 25.43
C PHE A 193 -14.69 21.53 23.98
N ALA A 194 -15.32 22.24 23.03
CA ALA A 194 -14.95 22.19 21.61
C ALA A 194 -13.46 22.53 21.38
N ALA A 195 -12.90 23.53 22.08
CA ALA A 195 -11.49 23.89 21.97
C ALA A 195 -10.53 22.75 22.37
N SER A 196 -10.95 21.81 23.21
CA SER A 196 -10.14 20.63 23.57
C SER A 196 -10.01 19.61 22.43
N PHE A 197 -10.92 19.67 21.44
CA PHE A 197 -10.93 18.82 20.24
C PHE A 197 -10.42 19.56 19.00
N GLU A 198 -10.07 20.84 19.14
CA GLU A 198 -9.45 21.64 18.09
C GLU A 198 -7.98 21.89 18.39
N GLU A 199 -7.20 22.30 17.38
CA GLU A 199 -5.81 22.69 17.60
C GLU A 199 -5.74 24.00 18.40
N PRO A 200 -4.85 24.13 19.41
CA PRO A 200 -3.79 23.18 19.81
C PRO A 200 -4.20 22.15 20.90
N GLY A 201 -5.44 22.19 21.39
CA GLY A 201 -5.90 21.28 22.47
C GLY A 201 -5.85 19.81 22.08
N TRP A 202 -6.15 19.51 20.81
CA TRP A 202 -6.09 18.17 20.23
C TRP A 202 -4.67 17.58 20.27
N SER A 203 -3.69 18.27 19.70
CA SER A 203 -2.29 17.79 19.70
C SER A 203 -1.66 17.78 21.09
N ALA A 204 -2.13 18.61 22.02
CA ALA A 204 -1.60 18.65 23.39
C ALA A 204 -2.05 17.46 24.26
N THR A 205 -3.19 16.83 23.96
CA THR A 205 -3.81 15.84 24.86
C THR A 205 -4.24 14.55 24.18
N TRP A 206 -4.67 14.62 22.93
CA TRP A 206 -5.30 13.50 22.23
C TRP A 206 -4.40 12.82 21.22
N SER A 207 -3.65 13.59 20.43
CA SER A 207 -3.00 13.07 19.23
C SER A 207 -1.53 13.47 19.10
N ASP A 208 -0.69 12.46 18.87
CA ASP A 208 0.69 12.61 18.42
C ASP A 208 0.83 12.41 16.90
N ALA A 209 -0.29 12.23 16.18
CA ALA A 209 -0.30 12.05 14.73
C ALA A 209 0.11 13.33 14.01
N SER A 210 0.66 13.18 12.79
CA SER A 210 0.81 14.32 11.88
C SER A 210 -0.48 14.57 11.11
N SER A 211 -0.83 15.84 10.92
CA SER A 211 -1.94 16.25 10.05
C SER A 211 -1.63 16.08 8.57
N GLU A 212 -0.36 15.87 8.21
CA GLU A 212 0.05 15.54 6.85
C GLU A 212 0.07 14.02 6.64
N ASN A 213 -0.62 13.56 5.59
CA ASN A 213 -0.57 12.16 5.18
C ASN A 213 0.65 11.87 4.30
N ARG A 214 1.01 10.59 4.24
CA ARG A 214 2.12 10.12 3.40
C ARG A 214 1.76 10.21 1.91
N ARG A 215 2.76 10.35 1.05
CA ARG A 215 2.58 10.29 -0.41
C ARG A 215 3.29 9.09 -1.00
N ALA A 216 2.67 8.46 -1.99
CA ALA A 216 3.25 7.36 -2.76
C ALA A 216 3.21 7.69 -4.25
N ALA A 217 4.29 7.36 -4.95
CA ALA A 217 4.32 7.42 -6.41
C ALA A 217 3.59 6.21 -6.98
N ILE A 218 2.60 6.45 -7.85
CA ILE A 218 1.80 5.40 -8.50
C ILE A 218 2.22 5.16 -9.95
N SER A 219 2.97 6.11 -10.51
CA SER A 219 3.59 6.02 -11.82
C SER A 219 4.84 6.89 -11.83
N SER A 220 5.53 6.99 -12.96
CA SER A 220 6.67 7.88 -13.14
C SER A 220 6.32 9.38 -13.00
N THR A 221 5.05 9.75 -13.13
CA THR A 221 4.59 11.15 -13.15
C THR A 221 3.52 11.48 -12.11
N ALA A 222 2.91 10.47 -11.49
CA ALA A 222 1.78 10.66 -10.59
C ALA A 222 2.08 10.18 -9.17
N GLN A 223 1.63 10.98 -8.21
CA GLN A 223 1.61 10.62 -6.79
C GLN A 223 0.18 10.70 -6.25
N ILE A 224 -0.06 9.93 -5.19
CA ILE A 224 -1.28 9.96 -4.41
C ILE A 224 -0.94 10.16 -2.94
N GLU A 225 -1.93 10.66 -2.21
CA GLU A 225 -1.93 10.67 -0.77
C GLU A 225 -2.37 9.29 -0.25
N VAL A 226 -1.68 8.78 0.77
CA VAL A 226 -1.88 7.45 1.32
C VAL A 226 -2.58 7.56 2.67
N GLY A 227 -3.79 7.03 2.73
CA GLY A 227 -4.55 6.87 3.97
C GLY A 227 -5.26 8.13 4.44
N ALA A 228 -5.43 8.21 5.77
CA ALA A 228 -6.06 9.32 6.48
C ALA A 228 -5.33 9.54 7.82
N SER A 229 -5.47 10.73 8.41
CA SER A 229 -4.86 11.07 9.70
C SER A 229 -5.88 11.03 10.83
N ALA A 230 -5.43 10.71 12.04
CA ALA A 230 -6.22 10.86 13.25
C ALA A 230 -6.60 12.33 13.54
N ASN A 231 -5.86 13.29 12.96
CA ASN A 231 -6.13 14.73 13.11
C ASN A 231 -7.23 15.25 12.17
N GLU A 232 -7.79 14.39 11.31
CA GLU A 232 -8.88 14.77 10.43
C GLU A 232 -10.07 15.33 11.23
N PRO A 233 -10.70 16.43 10.79
CA PRO A 233 -11.82 17.04 11.53
C PRO A 233 -12.97 16.09 11.85
N ALA A 234 -13.22 15.09 10.98
CA ALA A 234 -14.24 14.08 11.22
C ALA A 234 -13.93 13.20 12.45
N MET A 235 -12.67 12.80 12.62
CA MET A 235 -12.23 11.98 13.76
C MET A 235 -12.33 12.76 15.06
N ARG A 236 -11.93 14.05 15.02
CA ARG A 236 -12.03 14.98 16.15
C ARG A 236 -13.49 15.19 16.59
N LYS A 237 -14.42 15.35 15.64
CA LYS A 237 -15.86 15.45 15.93
C LYS A 237 -16.44 14.16 16.50
N LEU A 238 -16.03 12.98 16.04
CA LEU A 238 -16.44 11.71 16.66
C LEU A 238 -15.93 11.59 18.09
N ALA A 239 -14.66 11.89 18.32
CA ALA A 239 -14.08 11.89 19.66
C ALA A 239 -14.84 12.89 20.57
N MET A 240 -15.15 14.09 20.08
CA MET A 240 -15.95 15.10 20.78
C MET A 240 -17.34 14.58 21.13
N ALA A 241 -18.05 13.93 20.20
CA ALA A 241 -19.39 13.40 20.46
C ALA A 241 -19.38 12.28 21.50
N TYR A 242 -18.46 11.32 21.37
CA TYR A 242 -18.38 10.19 22.29
C TYR A 242 -17.96 10.61 23.70
N THR A 243 -16.98 11.52 23.80
CA THR A 243 -16.56 12.08 25.09
C THR A 243 -17.65 12.91 25.73
N MET A 244 -18.41 13.69 24.96
CA MET A 244 -19.52 14.48 25.46
C MET A 244 -20.55 13.58 26.13
N MET A 245 -20.90 12.45 25.51
CA MET A 245 -21.81 11.48 26.11
C MET A 245 -21.19 10.72 27.27
N ALA A 246 -19.94 10.28 27.15
CA ALA A 246 -19.25 9.54 28.20
C ALA A 246 -19.09 10.37 29.49
N THR A 247 -18.88 11.68 29.35
CA THR A 247 -18.66 12.59 30.49
C THR A 247 -19.94 13.28 30.94
N LEU A 248 -20.53 14.12 30.09
CA LEU A 248 -21.68 14.95 30.43
C LEU A 248 -22.97 14.14 30.50
N GLY A 249 -23.12 13.11 29.66
CA GLY A 249 -24.28 12.21 29.70
C GLY A 249 -24.39 11.42 31.01
N GLY A 250 -23.27 11.18 31.69
CA GLY A 250 -23.22 10.51 33.00
C GLY A 250 -23.21 11.46 34.22
N ALA A 251 -23.14 12.78 34.01
CA ALA A 251 -22.89 13.76 35.06
C ALA A 251 -24.12 14.12 35.93
N GLY A 252 -25.22 13.39 35.80
CA GLY A 252 -26.46 13.66 36.54
C GLY A 252 -27.25 14.88 36.06
N LEU A 253 -26.96 15.36 34.84
CA LEU A 253 -27.79 16.36 34.14
C LEU A 253 -29.21 15.83 33.94
N LYS A 254 -30.21 16.71 34.04
CA LYS A 254 -31.63 16.36 33.88
C LYS A 254 -32.36 17.38 33.02
N GLY A 255 -33.46 16.95 32.41
CA GLY A 255 -34.35 17.83 31.65
C GLY A 255 -33.65 18.51 30.48
N ASP A 256 -33.85 19.81 30.31
CA ASP A 256 -33.39 20.56 29.14
C ASP A 256 -31.86 20.60 28.96
N ALA A 257 -31.10 20.54 30.05
CA ALA A 257 -29.65 20.48 30.00
C ALA A 257 -29.15 19.17 29.35
N LEU A 258 -29.77 18.04 29.72
CA LEU A 258 -29.45 16.74 29.14
C LEU A 258 -29.90 16.66 27.67
N ASN A 259 -31.08 17.20 27.35
CA ASN A 259 -31.56 17.26 25.96
C ASN A 259 -30.61 18.05 25.07
N THR A 260 -30.07 19.17 25.57
CA THR A 260 -29.08 19.99 24.84
C THR A 260 -27.80 19.20 24.53
N VAL A 261 -27.30 18.42 25.48
CA VAL A 261 -26.13 17.54 25.29
C VAL A 261 -26.42 16.46 24.23
N LEU A 262 -27.59 15.82 24.31
CA LEU A 262 -28.00 14.79 23.37
C LEU A 262 -28.14 15.35 21.95
N ASP A 263 -28.76 16.51 21.78
CA ASP A 263 -28.97 17.13 20.46
C ASP A 263 -27.68 17.61 19.84
N LYS A 264 -26.78 18.24 20.63
CA LYS A 264 -25.43 18.60 20.15
C LYS A 264 -24.63 17.36 19.76
N THR A 265 -24.68 16.30 20.56
CA THR A 265 -24.01 15.02 20.24
C THR A 265 -24.54 14.45 18.92
N ARG A 266 -25.87 14.40 18.71
CA ARG A 266 -26.47 13.92 17.46
C ARG A 266 -25.99 14.74 16.25
N GLY A 267 -25.96 16.06 16.38
CA GLY A 267 -25.46 16.96 15.34
C GLY A 267 -23.98 16.71 15.01
N LEU A 268 -23.14 16.54 16.03
CA LEU A 268 -21.73 16.21 15.87
C LEU A 268 -21.52 14.86 15.19
N LEU A 269 -22.25 13.82 15.62
CA LEU A 269 -22.21 12.49 14.99
C LEU A 269 -22.62 12.55 13.52
N GLY A 270 -23.71 13.23 13.19
CA GLY A 270 -24.17 13.37 11.80
C GLY A 270 -23.13 14.06 10.91
N SER A 271 -22.54 15.17 11.39
CA SER A 271 -21.47 15.86 10.67
C SER A 271 -20.21 14.99 10.54
N ALA A 272 -19.88 14.23 11.57
CA ALA A 272 -18.70 13.38 11.58
C ALA A 272 -18.84 12.15 10.67
N ILE A 273 -20.01 11.50 10.64
CA ILE A 273 -20.33 10.41 9.70
C ILE A 273 -20.19 10.88 8.24
N SER A 274 -20.71 12.07 7.92
CA SER A 274 -20.50 12.68 6.60
C SER A 274 -19.02 12.87 6.31
N GLY A 275 -18.26 13.44 7.25
CA GLY A 275 -16.83 13.66 7.09
C GLY A 275 -16.02 12.36 6.92
N VAL A 276 -16.37 11.28 7.65
CA VAL A 276 -15.76 9.95 7.46
C VAL A 276 -16.09 9.40 6.07
N THR A 277 -17.31 9.63 5.58
CA THR A 277 -17.70 9.23 4.21
C THR A 277 -16.90 9.99 3.16
N ASP A 278 -16.62 11.27 3.37
CA ASP A 278 -15.76 12.07 2.47
C ASP A 278 -14.33 11.53 2.46
N ILE A 279 -13.79 11.14 3.62
CA ILE A 279 -12.47 10.51 3.73
C ILE A 279 -12.45 9.16 3.00
N SER A 280 -13.46 8.30 3.23
CA SER A 280 -13.62 7.04 2.50
C SER A 280 -13.68 7.24 0.99
N THR A 281 -14.40 8.27 0.53
CA THR A 281 -14.48 8.61 -0.91
C THR A 281 -13.11 8.99 -1.47
N ARG A 282 -12.32 9.77 -0.71
CA ARG A 282 -10.94 10.14 -1.12
C ARG A 282 -10.02 8.93 -1.19
N VAL A 283 -10.10 8.02 -0.20
CA VAL A 283 -9.36 6.75 -0.20
C VAL A 283 -9.76 5.87 -1.39
N GLY A 284 -11.06 5.73 -1.64
CA GLY A 284 -11.59 5.00 -2.79
C GLY A 284 -11.11 5.56 -4.13
N SER A 285 -11.09 6.89 -4.28
CA SER A 285 -10.54 7.53 -5.47
C SER A 285 -9.04 7.25 -5.65
N ALA A 286 -8.27 7.21 -4.56
CA ALA A 286 -6.86 6.84 -4.61
C ALA A 286 -6.66 5.38 -5.05
N GLN A 287 -7.48 4.44 -4.55
CA GLN A 287 -7.48 3.04 -5.00
C GLN A 287 -7.77 2.94 -6.50
N SER A 288 -8.81 3.60 -7.02
CA SER A 288 -9.12 3.59 -8.46
C SER A 288 -7.99 4.17 -9.31
N ARG A 289 -7.28 5.19 -8.80
CA ARG A 289 -6.12 5.76 -9.49
C ARG A 289 -4.93 4.79 -9.54
N ILE A 290 -4.71 4.00 -8.49
CA ILE A 290 -3.72 2.92 -8.50
C ILE A 290 -4.08 1.87 -9.55
N GLU A 291 -5.32 1.37 -9.55
CA GLU A 291 -5.78 0.35 -10.50
C GLU A 291 -5.65 0.81 -11.96
N ALA A 292 -6.00 2.06 -12.24
CA ALA A 292 -5.83 2.65 -13.56
C ALA A 292 -4.34 2.75 -13.96
N ALA A 293 -3.47 3.17 -13.03
CA ALA A 293 -2.03 3.24 -13.28
C ALA A 293 -1.43 1.85 -13.52
N ASP A 294 -1.79 0.85 -12.72
CA ASP A 294 -1.33 -0.53 -12.89
C ASP A 294 -1.78 -1.14 -14.21
N THR A 295 -3.01 -0.88 -14.64
CA THR A 295 -3.53 -1.33 -15.94
C THR A 295 -2.69 -0.75 -17.09
N LEU A 296 -2.35 0.54 -17.02
CA LEU A 296 -1.51 1.20 -18.02
C LEU A 296 -0.07 0.65 -18.00
N MET A 297 0.52 0.45 -16.82
CA MET A 297 1.87 -0.08 -16.68
C MET A 297 1.97 -1.53 -17.18
N ARG A 298 0.98 -2.38 -16.88
CA ARG A 298 0.90 -3.74 -17.42
C ARG A 298 0.79 -3.75 -18.94
N SER A 299 -0.02 -2.87 -19.51
CA SER A 299 -0.13 -2.70 -20.97
C SER A 299 1.20 -2.27 -21.60
N ALA A 300 1.96 -1.40 -20.93
CA ALA A 300 3.28 -0.99 -21.36
C ALA A 300 4.32 -2.11 -21.25
N ILE A 301 4.26 -2.93 -20.19
CA ILE A 301 5.09 -4.14 -20.05
C ILE A 301 4.80 -5.11 -21.19
N ASP A 302 3.52 -5.38 -21.50
CA ASP A 302 3.13 -6.29 -22.58
C ASP A 302 3.59 -5.79 -23.96
N ALA A 303 3.46 -4.48 -24.22
CA ALA A 303 3.94 -3.88 -25.47
C ALA A 303 5.48 -4.01 -25.59
N THR A 304 6.18 -3.78 -24.47
CA THR A 304 7.63 -3.93 -24.39
C THR A 304 8.06 -5.38 -24.57
N ASP A 305 7.32 -6.34 -24.00
CA ASP A 305 7.59 -7.76 -24.14
C ASP A 305 7.43 -8.22 -25.59
N ARG A 306 6.38 -7.78 -26.28
CA ARG A 306 6.22 -8.04 -27.73
C ARG A 306 7.40 -7.50 -28.54
N ARG A 307 7.89 -6.29 -28.22
CA ARG A 307 9.06 -5.72 -28.90
C ARG A 307 10.33 -6.52 -28.62
N LEU A 308 10.55 -6.93 -27.37
CA LEU A 308 11.66 -7.80 -26.99
C LEU A 308 11.60 -9.14 -27.72
N ASN A 309 10.42 -9.76 -27.80
CA ASN A 309 10.21 -11.00 -28.54
C ASN A 309 10.53 -10.83 -30.03
N VAL A 310 10.13 -9.73 -30.66
CA VAL A 310 10.50 -9.45 -32.07
C VAL A 310 12.01 -9.30 -32.25
N LEU A 311 12.71 -8.66 -31.30
CA LEU A 311 14.17 -8.50 -31.37
C LEU A 311 14.90 -9.83 -31.16
N GLU A 312 14.41 -10.68 -30.26
CA GLU A 312 15.14 -11.86 -29.79
C GLU A 312 14.67 -13.17 -30.43
N ALA A 313 13.53 -13.19 -31.10
CA ALA A 313 13.00 -14.40 -31.72
C ALA A 313 13.91 -14.89 -32.85
N VAL A 314 13.95 -16.22 -32.97
CA VAL A 314 14.56 -16.92 -34.10
C VAL A 314 13.46 -17.62 -34.87
N ASP A 315 13.52 -17.60 -36.21
CA ASP A 315 12.63 -18.42 -37.04
C ASP A 315 12.96 -19.90 -36.82
N PRO A 316 12.02 -20.72 -36.31
CA PRO A 316 12.26 -22.14 -36.05
C PRO A 316 12.63 -22.93 -37.31
N ALA A 317 12.13 -22.52 -38.49
CA ALA A 317 12.46 -23.18 -39.75
C ALA A 317 13.92 -22.89 -40.14
N GLU A 318 14.35 -21.64 -40.03
CA GLU A 318 15.75 -21.25 -40.28
C GLU A 318 16.70 -21.91 -39.26
N ALA A 319 16.33 -21.90 -37.98
CA ALA A 319 17.08 -22.57 -36.91
C ALA A 319 17.24 -24.07 -37.17
N LYS A 320 16.15 -24.73 -37.61
CA LYS A 320 16.18 -26.16 -37.96
C LYS A 320 17.07 -26.42 -39.16
N THR A 321 16.96 -25.64 -40.23
CA THR A 321 17.85 -25.78 -41.40
C THR A 321 19.32 -25.59 -41.02
N ARG A 322 19.63 -24.62 -40.16
CA ARG A 322 20.99 -24.40 -39.65
C ARG A 322 21.48 -25.55 -38.79
N PHE A 323 20.64 -26.07 -37.90
CA PHE A 323 20.95 -27.25 -37.06
C PHE A 323 21.23 -28.50 -37.90
N ASP A 324 20.37 -28.80 -38.88
CA ASP A 324 20.52 -29.98 -39.76
C ASP A 324 21.80 -29.85 -40.61
N THR A 325 22.11 -28.64 -41.09
CA THR A 325 23.36 -28.34 -41.82
C THR A 325 24.60 -28.53 -40.94
N MET A 326 24.59 -28.00 -39.71
CA MET A 326 25.69 -28.14 -38.74
C MET A 326 25.92 -29.61 -38.35
N THR A 327 24.84 -30.37 -38.12
CA THR A 327 24.90 -31.80 -37.82
C THR A 327 25.59 -32.56 -38.94
N THR A 328 25.16 -32.31 -40.19
CA THR A 328 25.77 -32.92 -41.37
C THR A 328 27.25 -32.58 -41.49
N GLN A 329 27.65 -31.32 -41.22
CA GLN A 329 29.06 -30.90 -41.25
C GLN A 329 29.91 -31.56 -40.17
N VAL A 330 29.36 -31.79 -38.98
CA VAL A 330 30.02 -32.52 -37.90
C VAL A 330 30.22 -33.99 -38.28
N GLU A 331 29.19 -34.65 -38.81
CA GLU A 331 29.27 -36.04 -39.32
C GLU A 331 30.28 -36.18 -40.45
N MET A 332 30.29 -35.25 -41.41
CA MET A 332 31.29 -35.20 -42.47
C MET A 332 32.70 -35.01 -41.91
N SER A 333 32.89 -34.15 -40.92
CA SER A 333 34.20 -33.92 -40.29
C SER A 333 34.71 -35.17 -39.57
N TYR A 334 33.85 -35.89 -38.86
CA TYR A 334 34.21 -37.16 -38.23
C TYR A 334 34.53 -38.25 -39.25
N SER A 335 33.72 -38.40 -40.30
CA SER A 335 33.95 -39.39 -41.34
C SER A 335 35.23 -39.11 -42.15
N LEU A 336 35.53 -37.83 -42.44
CA LEU A 336 36.77 -37.41 -43.09
C LEU A 336 37.98 -37.66 -42.19
N THR A 337 37.89 -37.31 -40.90
CA THR A 337 38.95 -37.60 -39.92
C THR A 337 39.21 -39.11 -39.84
N ALA A 338 38.16 -39.93 -39.80
CA ALA A 338 38.28 -41.39 -39.83
C ALA A 338 38.91 -41.92 -41.12
N ARG A 339 38.60 -41.33 -42.29
CA ARG A 339 39.25 -41.67 -43.57
C ARG A 339 40.73 -41.27 -43.62
N ILE A 340 41.09 -40.10 -43.10
CA ILE A 340 42.48 -39.63 -43.02
C ILE A 340 43.29 -40.50 -42.03
N LEU A 341 42.70 -40.89 -40.90
CA LEU A 341 43.32 -41.82 -39.95
C LEU A 341 43.50 -43.23 -40.53
N LYS A 342 42.60 -43.67 -41.43
CA LYS A 342 42.73 -44.93 -42.16
C LYS A 342 43.74 -44.88 -43.31
N LEU A 343 44.10 -43.69 -43.83
CA LEU A 343 45.26 -43.51 -44.70
C LEU A 343 46.54 -43.63 -43.86
N SER A 344 46.78 -44.82 -43.34
CA SER A 344 48.03 -45.20 -42.71
C SER A 344 49.08 -45.40 -43.80
N ILE A 345 50.28 -44.86 -43.59
CA ILE A 345 51.46 -45.16 -44.43
C ILE A 345 51.70 -46.68 -44.56
N MET A 346 51.17 -47.50 -43.63
CA MET A 346 51.28 -48.96 -43.68
C MET A 346 50.38 -49.65 -44.71
N ASP A 347 49.46 -48.94 -45.37
CA ASP A 347 48.69 -49.49 -46.50
C ASP A 347 49.41 -49.26 -47.86
N TYR A 348 50.51 -48.50 -47.89
CA TYR A 348 51.27 -48.15 -49.10
C TYR A 348 52.77 -48.45 -49.02
N VAL A 349 53.21 -49.17 -47.98
CA VAL A 349 54.55 -49.76 -47.84
C VAL A 349 54.41 -51.27 -47.67
#